data_AF-A0A1W9QXU0-F1
#
_entry.id   AF-A0A1W9QXU0-F1
#
_cell.length_a   1.000
_cell.length_b   1.000
_cell.length_c   1.000
_cell.angle_alpha   90.00
_cell.angle_beta   90.00
_cell.angle_gamma   90.00
#
_symmetry.space_group_name_H-M   'P 1'
#
loop_
_entity.id
_entity.type
_entity.pdbx_description
1 polymer ?
#
loop_
_entity_poly.entity_id
_entity_poly.type
_entity_poly.pdbx_seq_one_letter_code
_entity_poly.pdbx_strand_id
1 'polypeptide(L)'
;MSFRISQSDFKKGKEKEQQKPTDNSALLDQYPEQEVMDILDNPDLYIDWNNPWSITFTYSLRFSNNPRYINFEPEDVRTTVNSLGVVGDLSITPKWKLQFRTGYDFETREFTYTSIDVFRDLHCWEMFLNWIPTGSRKSWNFGINVKASILRDMKYNRKKDFRDSYR
;
A
#
# COMPACT_ATOMS: atom_id res chain seq x y z
N MET A 1 16.32 -7.12 -7.07
CA MET A 1 16.53 -5.72 -6.68
C MET A 1 15.17 -5.05 -6.50
N SER A 2 14.96 -4.28 -5.44
CA SER A 2 13.66 -3.64 -5.17
C SER A 2 13.84 -2.16 -4.86
N PHE A 3 13.02 -1.33 -5.48
CA PHE A 3 13.01 0.12 -5.28
C PHE A 3 11.60 0.54 -4.88
N ARG A 4 11.50 1.33 -3.81
CA ARG A 4 10.23 1.91 -3.37
C ARG A 4 10.30 3.41 -3.59
N ILE A 5 9.23 3.96 -4.15
CA ILE A 5 9.04 5.38 -4.40
C ILE A 5 7.70 5.77 -3.79
N SER A 6 7.65 6.87 -3.08
CA SER A 6 6.46 7.29 -2.34
C SER A 6 6.44 8.80 -2.12
N GLN A 7 5.31 9.38 -1.68
CA GLN A 7 5.18 10.85 -1.60
C GLN A 7 6.21 11.51 -0.67
N SER A 8 6.61 10.83 0.41
CA SER A 8 7.63 11.31 1.35
C SER A 8 8.97 11.58 0.67
N ASP A 9 9.32 10.81 -0.36
CA ASP A 9 10.58 10.97 -1.10
C ASP A 9 10.62 12.30 -1.87
N PHE A 10 9.46 12.83 -2.26
CA PHE A 10 9.34 14.10 -2.99
C PHE A 10 9.15 15.32 -2.08
N LYS A 11 8.64 15.14 -0.86
CA LYS A 11 8.61 16.22 0.15
C LYS A 11 10.03 16.59 0.59
N LYS A 12 10.88 15.58 0.78
CA LYS A 12 12.30 15.75 1.14
C LYS A 12 13.11 16.57 0.10
N GLY A 13 12.66 16.58 -1.17
CA GLY A 13 13.28 17.36 -2.24
C GLY A 13 12.84 18.82 -2.35
N LYS A 14 11.69 19.20 -1.75
CA LYS A 14 11.16 20.57 -1.80
C LYS A 14 11.56 21.46 -0.62
N GLU A 15 12.23 20.90 0.39
CA GLU A 15 12.63 21.63 1.61
C GLU A 15 14.08 22.15 1.59
N LYS A 16 14.82 21.98 0.48
CA LYS A 16 16.20 22.52 0.37
C LYS A 16 16.29 23.99 -0.04
N GLU A 17 15.18 24.68 -0.28
CA GLU A 17 15.16 26.14 -0.40
C GLU A 17 14.17 26.73 0.61
N GLN A 18 14.70 27.53 1.53
CA GLN A 18 14.04 28.25 2.63
C GLN A 18 13.85 27.44 3.92
N GLN A 19 14.94 27.37 4.71
CA GLN A 19 14.85 27.42 6.17
C GLN A 19 14.06 28.68 6.57
N LYS A 20 12.76 28.53 6.79
CA LYS A 20 12.05 29.21 7.87
C LYS A 20 11.69 28.12 8.87
N PRO A 21 11.89 28.34 10.17
CA PRO A 21 11.68 27.31 11.19
C PRO A 21 10.22 26.89 11.14
N THR A 22 9.95 25.73 10.52
CA THR A 22 8.73 24.99 10.76
C THR A 22 8.69 24.76 12.25
N ASP A 23 7.56 25.08 12.84
CA ASP A 23 7.32 25.11 14.28
C ASP A 23 7.62 23.74 14.91
N ASN A 24 8.88 23.51 15.29
CA ASN A 24 9.36 22.27 15.92
C ASN A 24 8.75 22.07 17.32
N SER A 25 8.04 23.07 17.84
CA SER A 25 7.30 23.01 19.10
C SER A 25 6.32 21.84 19.14
N ALA A 26 5.60 21.57 18.04
CA ALA A 26 4.60 20.51 17.99
C ALA A 26 5.18 19.08 18.05
N LEU A 27 6.44 18.88 17.62
CA LEU A 27 7.12 17.58 17.68
C LEU A 27 7.79 17.36 19.05
N LEU A 28 8.32 18.44 19.65
CA LEU A 28 8.91 18.44 21.00
C LEU A 28 7.86 18.29 22.12
N ASP A 29 6.62 18.70 21.87
CA ASP A 29 5.49 18.50 22.80
C ASP A 29 5.06 17.03 22.90
N GLN A 30 5.38 16.21 21.88
CA GLN A 30 4.90 14.83 21.76
C GLN A 30 6.01 13.78 21.96
N TYR A 31 7.27 14.11 21.68
CA TYR A 31 8.40 13.18 21.75
C TYR A 31 9.63 13.81 22.43
N PRO A 32 10.44 13.04 23.18
CA PRO A 32 11.69 13.51 23.77
C PRO A 32 12.63 14.14 22.74
N GLU A 33 13.33 15.22 23.10
CA GLU A 33 14.17 15.99 22.18
C GLU A 33 15.21 15.11 21.44
N GLN A 34 15.75 14.10 22.12
CA GLN A 34 16.71 13.16 21.53
C GLN A 34 16.10 12.33 20.39
N GLU A 35 14.86 11.87 20.53
CA GLU A 35 14.17 11.11 19.47
C GLU A 35 13.85 12.00 18.26
N VAL A 36 13.50 13.27 18.51
CA VAL A 36 13.27 14.25 17.43
C VAL A 36 14.55 14.51 16.64
N MET A 37 15.69 14.65 17.32
CA MET A 37 16.99 14.84 16.67
C MET A 37 17.43 13.60 15.87
N ASP A 38 17.21 12.40 16.40
CA ASP A 38 17.49 11.15 15.68
C ASP A 38 16.64 11.00 14.40
N ILE A 39 15.38 11.46 14.42
CA ILE A 39 14.49 11.52 13.25
C ILE A 39 14.99 12.51 12.21
N LEU A 40 15.48 13.68 12.65
CA LEU A 40 16.01 14.71 11.77
C LEU A 40 17.34 14.31 11.10
N ASP A 41 18.18 13.55 11.82
CA ASP A 41 19.47 13.09 11.32
C ASP A 41 19.35 11.84 10.42
N ASN A 42 18.36 10.98 10.65
CA ASN A 42 18.11 9.78 9.85
C ASN A 42 16.68 9.67 9.29
N PRO A 43 16.21 10.66 8.49
CA PRO A 43 14.83 10.73 8.02
C PRO A 43 14.41 9.58 7.09
N ASP A 44 15.34 8.76 6.63
CA ASP A 44 15.14 7.58 5.79
C ASP A 44 14.87 6.29 6.59
N LEU A 45 15.09 6.31 7.91
CA LEU A 45 14.77 5.19 8.80
C LEU A 45 13.34 5.25 9.33
N TYR A 46 12.64 6.37 9.15
CA TYR A 46 11.30 6.59 9.68
C TYR A 46 10.23 6.46 8.59
N ILE A 47 9.19 5.68 8.88
CA ILE A 47 8.06 5.46 7.99
C ILE A 47 7.11 6.64 8.12
N ASP A 48 6.94 7.43 7.05
CA ASP A 48 5.91 8.47 7.00
C ASP A 48 4.53 7.80 6.88
N TRP A 49 3.77 7.83 7.97
CA TRP A 49 2.42 7.27 8.07
C TRP A 49 1.37 8.06 7.28
N ASN A 50 1.69 9.27 6.79
CA ASN A 50 0.77 10.15 6.07
C ASN A 50 0.93 10.06 4.54
N ASN A 51 1.45 8.95 4.04
CA ASN A 51 1.82 8.81 2.64
C ASN A 51 0.62 8.35 1.79
N PRO A 52 0.05 9.22 0.93
CA PRO A 52 -1.14 8.90 0.14
C PRO A 52 -0.81 7.97 -1.02
N TRP A 53 0.47 7.75 -1.36
CA TRP A 53 0.81 6.78 -2.40
C TRP A 53 2.20 6.17 -2.20
N SER A 54 2.34 4.89 -2.53
CA SER A 54 3.62 4.22 -2.61
C SER A 54 3.64 3.22 -3.75
N ILE A 55 4.71 3.23 -4.52
CA ILE A 55 4.93 2.32 -5.65
C ILE A 55 6.25 1.61 -5.40
N THR A 56 6.24 0.29 -5.49
CA THR A 56 7.40 -0.57 -5.34
C THR A 56 7.65 -1.32 -6.65
N PHE A 57 8.85 -1.14 -7.18
CA PHE A 57 9.37 -1.85 -8.34
C PHE A 57 10.29 -2.96 -7.88
N THR A 58 10.09 -4.17 -8.36
CA THR A 58 10.92 -5.34 -8.06
C THR A 58 11.43 -5.92 -9.36
N TYR A 59 12.73 -5.82 -9.60
CA TYR A 59 13.39 -6.41 -10.75
C TYR A 59 14.11 -7.71 -10.35
N SER A 60 13.86 -8.79 -11.08
CA SER A 60 14.44 -10.11 -10.84
C SER A 60 15.15 -10.60 -12.10
N LEU A 61 16.47 -10.75 -12.00
CA LEU A 61 17.31 -11.31 -13.05
C LEU A 61 18.00 -12.55 -12.49
N ARG A 62 17.72 -13.70 -13.08
CA ARG A 62 18.34 -14.98 -12.70
C ARG A 62 18.98 -15.59 -13.93
N PHE A 63 20.24 -15.96 -13.79
CA PHE A 63 20.94 -16.79 -14.76
C PHE A 63 21.15 -18.16 -14.13
N SER A 64 20.67 -19.20 -14.81
CA SER A 64 20.91 -20.58 -14.43
C SER A 64 21.55 -21.30 -15.61
N ASN A 65 22.72 -21.88 -15.36
CA ASN A 65 23.35 -22.81 -16.28
C ASN A 65 23.28 -24.18 -15.61
N ASN A 66 22.47 -25.08 -16.16
CA ASN A 66 22.36 -26.44 -15.66
C ASN A 66 22.71 -27.40 -16.80
N PRO A 67 23.99 -27.76 -16.97
CA PRO A 67 24.39 -28.69 -18.02
C PRO A 67 23.73 -30.05 -17.76
N ARG A 68 22.89 -30.49 -18.68
CA ARG A 68 22.26 -31.82 -18.62
C ARG A 68 22.99 -32.72 -19.59
N TYR A 69 23.12 -33.99 -19.24
CA TYR A 69 23.65 -35.00 -20.16
C TYR A 69 22.49 -35.91 -20.55
N ILE A 70 22.12 -35.89 -21.83
CA ILE A 70 21.14 -36.82 -22.40
C ILE A 70 21.91 -37.67 -23.40
N ASN A 71 21.84 -39.00 -23.29
CA ASN A 71 22.55 -39.94 -24.16
C ASN A 71 24.08 -39.71 -24.26
N PHE A 72 24.74 -39.32 -23.16
CA PHE A 72 26.18 -38.99 -23.10
C PHE A 72 26.60 -37.77 -23.93
N GLU A 73 25.66 -37.00 -24.48
CA GLU A 73 25.93 -35.70 -25.10
C GLU A 73 25.60 -34.56 -24.11
N PRO A 74 26.47 -33.54 -23.99
CA PRO A 74 26.20 -32.37 -23.17
C PRO A 74 25.14 -31.48 -23.83
N GLU A 75 24.03 -31.26 -23.14
CA GLU A 75 22.98 -30.32 -23.49
C GLU A 75 23.12 -29.05 -22.62
N ASP A 76 23.31 -27.91 -23.28
CA ASP A 76 23.45 -26.61 -22.62
C ASP A 76 22.08 -26.01 -22.33
N VAL A 77 21.53 -26.29 -21.15
CA VAL A 77 20.24 -25.75 -20.70
C VAL A 77 20.48 -24.44 -19.96
N ARG A 78 20.65 -23.35 -20.73
CA ARG A 78 20.72 -21.99 -20.19
C ARG A 78 19.32 -21.46 -19.99
N THR A 79 18.95 -21.24 -18.74
CA THR A 79 17.71 -20.55 -18.38
C THR A 79 18.09 -19.17 -17.89
N THR A 80 17.74 -18.15 -18.66
CA THR A 80 17.66 -16.80 -18.11
C THR A 80 16.26 -16.67 -17.52
N VAL A 81 16.06 -15.81 -16.53
CA VAL A 81 14.72 -15.34 -16.13
C VAL A 81 14.87 -13.85 -15.91
N ASN A 82 14.08 -13.07 -16.63
CA ASN A 82 14.08 -11.62 -16.53
C ASN A 82 12.65 -11.13 -16.32
N SER A 83 12.35 -10.68 -15.10
CA SER A 83 11.00 -10.22 -14.73
C SER A 83 11.01 -8.93 -13.94
N LEU A 84 9.99 -8.11 -14.16
CA LEU A 84 9.70 -6.87 -13.46
C LEU A 84 8.33 -6.97 -12.79
N GLY A 85 8.31 -6.88 -11.46
CA GLY A 85 7.10 -6.69 -10.66
C GLY A 85 6.90 -5.24 -10.29
N VAL A 86 5.66 -4.77 -10.32
CA VAL A 86 5.26 -3.44 -9.84
C VAL A 86 4.09 -3.60 -8.89
N VAL A 87 4.18 -2.98 -7.73
CA VAL A 87 3.10 -2.94 -6.72
C VAL A 87 2.85 -1.48 -6.37
N GLY A 88 1.62 -1.01 -6.54
CA GLY A 88 1.22 0.33 -6.13
C GLY A 88 0.11 0.29 -5.09
N ASP A 89 0.20 1.18 -4.11
CA ASP A 89 -0.85 1.54 -3.17
C ASP A 89 -1.08 3.06 -3.32
N LEU A 90 -2.29 3.46 -3.68
CA LEU A 90 -2.67 4.85 -3.96
C LEU A 90 -3.99 5.16 -3.26
N SER A 91 -3.91 6.02 -2.25
CA SER A 91 -5.03 6.67 -1.59
C SER A 91 -5.37 7.96 -2.34
N ILE A 92 -6.26 7.86 -3.33
CA ILE A 92 -6.67 9.00 -4.19
C ILE A 92 -7.38 10.08 -3.37
N THR A 93 -8.22 9.65 -2.42
CA THR A 93 -8.88 10.51 -1.42
C THR A 93 -9.00 9.71 -0.12
N PRO A 94 -9.34 10.32 1.04
CA PRO A 94 -9.50 9.58 2.30
C PRO A 94 -10.53 8.44 2.25
N LYS A 95 -11.45 8.45 1.27
CA LYS A 95 -12.48 7.43 1.08
C LYS A 95 -12.18 6.48 -0.09
N TRP A 96 -11.16 6.72 -0.89
CA TRP A 96 -10.81 5.91 -2.06
C TRP A 96 -9.40 5.37 -1.91
N LYS A 97 -9.27 4.05 -1.93
CA LYS A 97 -7.99 3.36 -1.92
C LYS A 97 -7.90 2.43 -3.12
N LEU A 98 -6.84 2.59 -3.90
CA LEU A 98 -6.52 1.77 -5.05
C LEU A 98 -5.23 1.02 -4.76
N GLN A 99 -5.23 -0.29 -4.95
CA GLN A 99 -4.03 -1.10 -4.94
C GLN A 99 -3.94 -1.80 -6.28
N PHE A 100 -2.75 -1.87 -6.85
CA PHE A 100 -2.52 -2.63 -8.06
C PHE A 100 -1.21 -3.40 -7.96
N ARG A 101 -1.19 -4.56 -8.57
CA ARG A 101 -0.01 -5.39 -8.70
C ARG A 101 0.06 -5.86 -10.13
N THR A 102 1.22 -5.76 -10.76
CA THR A 102 1.45 -6.28 -12.10
C THR A 102 2.83 -6.90 -12.18
N GLY A 103 2.98 -7.89 -13.04
CA GLY A 103 4.27 -8.49 -13.39
C GLY A 103 4.43 -8.52 -14.90
N TYR A 104 5.66 -8.27 -15.35
CA TYR A 104 6.05 -8.39 -16.74
C TYR A 104 7.26 -9.31 -16.85
N ASP A 105 7.19 -10.29 -17.73
CA ASP A 105 8.30 -11.19 -18.04
C ASP A 105 8.88 -10.80 -19.40
N PHE A 106 10.16 -10.45 -19.43
CA PHE A 106 10.83 -9.99 -20.64
C PHE A 106 11.18 -11.11 -21.61
N GLU A 107 11.20 -12.36 -21.15
CA GLU A 107 11.52 -13.51 -22.01
C GLU A 107 10.32 -13.93 -22.84
N THR A 108 9.17 -14.08 -22.20
CA THR A 108 7.90 -14.36 -22.87
C THR A 108 7.29 -13.09 -23.48
N ARG A 109 7.77 -11.91 -23.05
CA ARG A 109 7.25 -10.58 -23.42
C ARG A 109 5.78 -10.37 -23.02
N GLU A 110 5.33 -11.10 -22.01
CA GLU A 110 3.95 -11.10 -21.57
C GLU A 110 3.79 -10.51 -20.16
N PHE A 111 2.64 -9.90 -19.93
CA PHE A 111 2.20 -9.59 -18.57
C PHE A 111 1.80 -10.89 -17.89
N THR A 112 2.37 -11.14 -16.70
CA THR A 112 2.12 -12.36 -15.93
C THR A 112 0.80 -12.23 -15.17
N TYR A 113 0.87 -11.74 -13.93
CA TYR A 113 -0.28 -11.59 -13.05
C TYR A 113 -0.51 -10.10 -12.76
N THR A 114 -1.66 -9.59 -13.21
CA THR A 114 -2.15 -8.26 -12.88
C THR A 114 -3.37 -8.37 -11.99
N SER A 115 -3.35 -7.72 -10.83
CA SER A 115 -4.52 -7.53 -9.98
C SER A 115 -4.72 -6.06 -9.68
N ILE A 116 -5.98 -5.64 -9.64
CA ILE A 116 -6.41 -4.29 -9.33
C ILE A 116 -7.48 -4.41 -8.25
N ASP A 117 -7.23 -3.75 -7.13
CA ASP A 117 -8.08 -3.76 -5.95
C ASP A 117 -8.52 -2.32 -5.65
N VAL A 118 -9.82 -2.07 -5.75
CA VAL A 118 -10.41 -0.75 -5.50
C VAL A 118 -11.30 -0.83 -4.27
N PHE A 119 -11.08 0.06 -3.33
CA PHE A 119 -11.87 0.20 -2.11
C PHE A 119 -12.47 1.59 -2.03
N ARG A 120 -13.75 1.66 -1.65
CA ARG A 120 -14.46 2.92 -1.47
C ARG A 120 -15.35 2.91 -0.22
N ASP A 121 -15.11 3.85 0.69
CA ASP A 121 -15.94 4.06 1.88
C ASP A 121 -17.07 5.05 1.59
N LEU A 122 -18.33 4.60 1.56
CA LEU A 122 -19.54 5.41 1.35
C LEU A 122 -20.23 5.82 2.67
N HIS A 123 -19.49 5.95 3.77
CA HIS A 123 -19.96 6.25 5.14
C HIS A 123 -20.69 5.09 5.83
N CYS A 124 -21.87 4.72 5.33
CA CYS A 124 -22.64 3.59 5.86
C CYS A 124 -22.35 2.30 5.11
N TRP A 125 -21.85 2.39 3.88
CA TRP A 125 -21.54 1.24 3.04
C TRP A 125 -20.06 1.23 2.69
N GLU A 126 -19.50 0.05 2.46
CA GLU A 126 -18.17 -0.13 1.91
C GLU A 126 -18.30 -0.89 0.60
N MET A 127 -17.57 -0.44 -0.43
CA MET A 127 -17.48 -1.13 -1.70
C MET A 127 -16.07 -1.66 -1.89
N PHE A 128 -15.96 -2.86 -2.42
CA PHE A 128 -14.69 -3.41 -2.89
C PHE A 128 -14.85 -3.99 -4.29
N LEU A 129 -13.82 -3.83 -5.10
CA LEU A 129 -13.68 -4.42 -6.42
C LEU A 129 -12.29 -5.05 -6.52
N ASN A 130 -12.23 -6.37 -6.66
CA ASN A 130 -11.02 -7.09 -7.04
C ASN A 130 -11.13 -7.49 -8.52
N TRP A 131 -10.18 -7.08 -9.34
CA TRP A 131 -10.19 -7.33 -10.77
C TRP A 131 -8.84 -7.87 -11.24
N ILE A 132 -8.87 -9.03 -11.90
CA ILE A 132 -7.71 -9.73 -12.45
C ILE A 132 -7.89 -9.81 -13.98
N PRO A 133 -7.30 -8.88 -14.75
CA PRO A 133 -7.46 -8.85 -16.21
C PRO A 133 -6.54 -9.79 -16.98
N THR A 134 -5.40 -10.19 -16.41
CA THR A 134 -4.34 -10.98 -17.07
C THR A 134 -4.09 -12.30 -16.34
N GLY A 135 -3.46 -13.25 -17.05
CA GLY A 135 -3.19 -14.59 -16.55
C GLY A 135 -4.28 -15.61 -16.89
N SER A 136 -4.09 -16.84 -16.40
CA SER A 136 -4.97 -17.99 -16.67
C SER A 136 -6.31 -17.93 -15.92
N ARG A 137 -6.40 -17.10 -14.88
CA ARG A 137 -7.59 -16.96 -14.02
C ARG A 137 -8.08 -15.52 -14.03
N LYS A 138 -8.62 -15.09 -15.18
CA LYS A 138 -9.29 -13.81 -15.29
C LYS A 138 -10.57 -13.85 -14.47
N SER A 139 -10.71 -12.93 -13.53
CA SER A 139 -11.89 -12.84 -12.67
C SER A 139 -12.12 -11.41 -12.22
N TRP A 140 -13.35 -11.12 -11.84
CA TRP A 140 -13.70 -9.90 -11.15
C TRP A 140 -14.65 -10.24 -10.02
N ASN A 141 -14.49 -9.58 -8.89
CA ASN A 141 -15.33 -9.73 -7.73
C ASN A 141 -15.67 -8.33 -7.22
N PHE A 142 -16.97 -8.02 -7.21
CA PHE A 142 -17.48 -6.75 -6.74
C PHE A 142 -18.46 -7.01 -5.61
N GLY A 143 -18.31 -6.29 -4.51
CA GLY A 143 -19.20 -6.38 -3.37
C GLY A 143 -19.45 -5.03 -2.72
N ILE A 144 -20.65 -4.91 -2.14
CA ILE A 144 -21.06 -3.77 -1.33
C ILE A 144 -21.56 -4.34 0.00
N ASN A 145 -20.94 -3.93 1.10
CA ASN A 145 -21.36 -4.31 2.45
C ASN A 145 -21.89 -3.10 3.20
N VAL A 146 -22.83 -3.33 4.11
CA VAL A 146 -23.27 -2.32 5.07
C VAL A 146 -22.29 -2.32 6.24
N LYS A 147 -21.63 -1.19 6.47
CA LYS A 147 -20.80 -0.95 7.65
C LYS A 147 -21.75 -0.93 8.85
N ALA A 148 -21.57 -1.84 9.80
CA ALA A 148 -22.48 -2.04 10.94
C ALA A 148 -22.52 -0.88 11.97
N SER A 149 -22.20 0.35 11.56
CA SER A 149 -22.17 1.53 12.42
C SER A 149 -23.55 2.02 12.87
N ILE A 150 -24.64 1.61 12.20
CA ILE A 150 -26.00 2.02 12.58
C ILE A 150 -26.56 1.32 13.83
N LEU A 151 -25.92 0.24 14.30
CA LEU A 151 -26.35 -0.44 15.54
C LEU A 151 -25.64 0.09 16.80
N ARG A 152 -24.82 1.15 16.70
CA ARG A 152 -24.20 1.83 17.85
C ARG A 152 -24.78 3.21 18.14
N ASP A 153 -25.66 3.74 17.30
CA ASP A 153 -26.31 5.02 17.59
C ASP A 153 -27.46 4.80 18.58
N MET A 154 -27.19 5.16 19.83
CA MET A 154 -28.11 5.33 20.94
C MET A 154 -29.37 4.44 20.95
N LYS A 155 -29.29 3.30 21.66
CA LYS A 155 -30.42 2.95 22.52
C LYS A 155 -30.51 4.03 23.61
N TYR A 156 -31.18 5.14 23.29
CA TYR A 156 -31.61 6.12 24.27
C TYR A 156 -32.59 5.42 25.21
N ASN A 157 -32.05 4.82 26.26
CA ASN A 157 -32.82 4.12 27.27
C ASN A 157 -33.29 5.17 28.28
N ARG A 158 -34.28 5.97 27.92
CA ARG A 158 -34.94 6.86 28.88
C ARG A 158 -35.81 6.02 29.80
N LYS A 159 -35.22 5.58 30.91
CA LYS A 159 -36.00 5.13 32.06
C LYS A 159 -36.65 6.37 32.66
N LYS A 160 -37.96 6.52 32.45
CA LYS A 160 -38.78 7.41 33.27
C LYS A 160 -39.04 6.64 34.57
N ASP A 161 -38.31 6.98 35.63
CA ASP A 161 -38.60 6.45 36.96
C ASP A 161 -39.83 7.18 37.52
N PHE A 162 -40.73 6.46 38.18
CA PHE A 162 -42.03 6.98 38.65
C PHE A 162 -41.90 7.89 39.88
N ARG A 163 -40.69 8.04 40.42
CA ARG A 163 -40.38 8.84 41.61
C ARG A 163 -40.14 10.33 41.33
N ASP A 164 -40.08 10.73 40.06
CA ASP A 164 -39.75 12.10 39.63
C ASP A 164 -40.97 13.04 39.57
N SER A 165 -42.12 12.65 40.13
CA SER A 165 -43.34 13.47 40.19
C SER A 165 -43.58 14.15 41.55
N TYR A 166 -42.59 14.17 42.44
CA TYR A 166 -42.70 14.85 43.73
C TYR A 166 -41.42 15.63 44.06
N ARG A 167 -41.30 16.82 43.48
CA ARG A 167 -40.77 18.03 44.12
C ARG A 167 -41.11 19.26 43.30
#